data_AF-A0A1M7YCZ4-F1
#
_entry.id   AF-A0A1M7YCZ4-F1
#
_cell.length_a   1.000
_cell.length_b   1.000
_cell.length_c   1.000
_cell.angle_alpha   90.00
_cell.angle_beta   90.00
_cell.angle_gamma   90.00
#
_symmetry.space_group_name_H-M   'P 1'
#
loop_
_entity.id
_entity.type
_entity.pdbx_description
1 polymer ?
#
loop_
_entity_poly.entity_id
_entity_poly.type
_entity_poly.pdbx_seq_one_letter_code
_entity_poly.pdbx_strand_id
1 'polypeptide(L)'
;MLRKLFGLGKNTGRKKDPVAEQLGIDPEMCYCPSCGDEYRADITTCAGCNIALISGTEKLSQAKEKTEAFFSRSMEIGPEEPRVAIKGGKLRDLKPYQLLLAKERIPALLTGQEGDCRKG
;
A
#
# COMPACT_ATOMS: atom_id res chain seq x y z
N MET A 1 30.05 46.17 -25.33
CA MET A 1 30.11 46.02 -23.86
C MET A 1 28.85 45.31 -23.36
N LEU A 2 29.05 44.07 -22.88
CA LEU A 2 28.37 43.37 -21.78
C LEU A 2 26.83 43.37 -21.67
N ARG A 3 26.16 42.48 -22.43
CA ARG A 3 24.80 41.99 -22.07
C ARG A 3 24.60 40.51 -22.45
N LYS A 4 25.44 39.60 -21.95
CA LYS A 4 25.22 38.14 -22.01
C LYS A 4 25.94 37.43 -20.85
N LEU A 5 25.50 37.62 -19.61
CA LEU A 5 26.16 36.95 -18.47
C LEU A 5 25.26 36.43 -17.34
N PHE A 6 23.93 36.48 -17.45
CA PHE A 6 23.07 35.87 -16.42
C PHE A 6 22.03 34.97 -17.07
N GLY A 7 22.41 33.70 -17.22
CA GLY A 7 21.48 32.60 -17.41
C GLY A 7 20.64 32.42 -16.14
N LEU A 8 19.54 33.17 -16.04
CA LEU A 8 18.45 32.79 -15.14
C LEU A 8 17.79 31.56 -15.74
N GLY A 9 18.36 30.39 -15.42
CA GLY A 9 17.64 29.12 -15.51
C GLY A 9 16.39 29.26 -14.64
N LYS A 10 15.22 29.20 -15.28
CA LYS A 10 13.94 29.22 -14.59
C LYS A 10 13.92 28.02 -13.64
N ASN A 11 14.08 28.29 -12.34
CA ASN A 11 13.81 27.30 -11.30
C ASN A 11 12.30 27.03 -11.30
N THR A 12 11.86 26.15 -12.20
CA THR A 12 10.53 25.55 -12.14
C THR A 12 10.55 24.64 -10.93
N GLY A 13 10.22 25.18 -9.76
CA GLY A 13 10.04 24.40 -8.55
C GLY A 13 9.00 23.32 -8.83
N ARG A 14 9.48 22.11 -9.13
CA ARG A 14 8.65 20.94 -9.37
C ARG A 14 7.94 20.71 -8.05
N LYS A 15 6.62 20.94 -8.00
CA LYS A 15 5.82 20.63 -6.82
C LYS A 15 6.03 19.14 -6.56
N LYS A 16 6.65 18.80 -5.43
CA LYS A 16 6.84 17.42 -5.01
C LYS A 16 5.46 16.79 -4.82
N ASP A 17 5.29 15.58 -5.32
CA ASP A 17 4.07 14.81 -5.09
C ASP A 17 4.03 14.43 -3.60
N PRO A 18 2.95 14.78 -2.85
CA PRO A 18 2.88 14.54 -1.41
C PRO A 18 2.92 13.04 -1.08
N VAL A 19 2.41 12.18 -1.98
CA VAL A 19 2.46 10.72 -1.80
C VAL A 19 3.89 10.21 -2.00
N ALA A 20 4.64 10.80 -2.94
CA ALA A 20 6.04 10.45 -3.17
C ALA A 20 6.89 10.74 -1.93
N GLU A 21 6.68 11.90 -1.31
CA GLU A 21 7.40 12.30 -0.10
C GLU A 21 7.01 11.45 1.12
N GLN A 22 5.72 11.13 1.27
CA GLN A 22 5.24 10.24 2.34
C GLN A 22 5.82 8.81 2.22
N LEU A 23 5.97 8.29 1.00
CA LEU A 23 6.44 6.93 0.74
C LEU A 23 7.96 6.85 0.51
N GLY A 24 8.67 7.98 0.49
CA GLY A 24 10.10 8.03 0.20
C GLY A 24 10.45 7.53 -1.20
N ILE A 25 9.57 7.76 -2.19
CA ILE A 25 9.81 7.37 -3.59
C ILE A 25 10.28 8.61 -4.36
N ASP A 26 11.48 8.57 -4.92
CA ASP A 26 11.97 9.61 -5.83
C ASP A 26 11.50 9.29 -7.27
N PRO A 27 10.69 10.15 -7.91
CA PRO A 27 10.24 9.94 -9.28
C PRO A 27 11.35 9.85 -10.32
N GLU A 28 12.54 10.38 -10.03
CA GLU A 28 13.69 10.42 -10.94
C GLU A 28 14.63 9.22 -10.77
N MET A 29 14.37 8.32 -9.82
CA MET A 29 15.13 7.10 -9.60
C MET A 29 14.47 5.89 -10.26
N CYS A 30 15.21 4.78 -10.33
CA CYS A 30 14.72 3.47 -10.71
C CYS A 30 14.67 2.55 -9.49
N TYR A 31 13.75 1.60 -9.49
CA TYR A 31 13.54 0.70 -8.36
C TYR A 31 13.38 -0.75 -8.81
N CYS A 32 13.90 -1.67 -8.02
CA CYS A 32 13.67 -3.09 -8.26
C CYS A 32 12.26 -3.48 -7.77
N PRO A 33 11.40 -4.07 -8.62
CA PRO A 33 10.05 -4.48 -8.20
C PRO A 33 10.04 -5.70 -7.28
N SER A 34 11.17 -6.40 -7.13
CA SER A 34 11.30 -7.59 -6.27
C SER A 34 11.92 -7.29 -4.90
N CYS A 35 13.13 -6.72 -4.86
CA CYS A 35 13.81 -6.42 -3.59
C CYS A 35 13.55 -5.01 -3.06
N GLY A 36 13.05 -4.09 -3.89
CA GLY A 36 12.77 -2.71 -3.51
C GLY A 36 13.97 -1.76 -3.58
N ASP A 37 15.17 -2.26 -3.89
CA ASP A 37 16.41 -1.48 -4.01
C ASP A 37 16.25 -0.29 -4.96
N GLU A 38 16.97 0.79 -4.64
CA GLU A 38 16.99 2.04 -5.39
C GLU A 38 18.25 2.16 -6.25
N TYR A 39 18.05 2.67 -7.46
CA TYR A 39 19.07 2.85 -8.46
C TYR A 39 18.92 4.21 -9.15
N ARG A 40 20.03 4.69 -9.73
CA ARG A 40 20.00 5.86 -10.61
C ARG A 40 19.24 5.54 -11.91
N ALA A 41 18.69 6.57 -12.55
CA ALA A 41 17.87 6.48 -13.75
C ALA A 41 18.51 5.77 -14.95
N ASP A 42 19.85 5.78 -15.03
CA ASP A 42 20.63 5.16 -16.11
C ASP A 42 20.80 3.64 -15.94
N ILE A 43 20.50 3.11 -14.75
CA ILE A 43 20.54 1.67 -14.48
C ILE A 43 19.19 1.07 -14.85
N THR A 44 19.22 -0.03 -15.62
CA THR A 44 18.00 -0.68 -16.13
C THR A 44 17.74 -2.05 -15.51
N THR A 45 18.72 -2.63 -14.83
CA THR A 45 18.65 -4.00 -14.27
C THR A 45 19.12 -4.02 -12.82
N CYS A 46 18.39 -4.73 -11.95
CA CYS A 46 18.75 -4.93 -10.55
C CYS A 46 19.99 -5.82 -10.43
N ALA A 47 21.00 -5.39 -9.67
CA ALA A 47 22.23 -6.15 -9.46
C ALA A 47 22.04 -7.41 -8.60
N GLY A 48 21.06 -7.42 -7.70
CA GLY A 48 20.75 -8.58 -6.84
C GLY A 48 19.75 -9.55 -7.46
N CYS A 49 18.69 -9.03 -8.09
CA CYS A 49 17.60 -9.85 -8.63
C CYS A 49 17.75 -10.20 -10.10
N ASN A 50 18.62 -9.50 -10.85
CA ASN A 50 18.77 -9.63 -12.31
C ASN A 50 17.47 -9.47 -13.11
N ILE A 51 16.59 -8.57 -12.66
CA ILE A 51 15.34 -8.23 -13.34
C ILE A 51 15.33 -6.76 -13.74
N ALA A 52 14.48 -6.41 -14.72
CA ALA A 52 14.28 -5.04 -15.16
C ALA A 52 13.78 -4.15 -14.00
N LEU A 53 14.36 -2.96 -13.90
CA LEU A 53 13.93 -1.94 -12.94
C LEU A 53 12.72 -1.18 -13.48
N ILE A 54 11.86 -0.75 -12.57
CA ILE A 54 10.74 0.15 -12.86
C ILE A 54 11.14 1.59 -12.51
N SER A 55 10.53 2.56 -13.18
CA SER A 55 10.76 3.98 -12.86
C SER A 55 10.14 4.37 -11.51
N GLY A 56 10.61 5.46 -10.90
CA GLY A 56 10.03 6.01 -9.68
C GLY A 56 8.57 6.45 -9.86
N THR A 57 8.22 6.99 -11.03
CA THR A 57 6.84 7.33 -11.38
C THR A 57 5.94 6.10 -11.45
N GLU A 58 6.43 4.98 -12.00
CA GLU A 58 5.71 3.71 -12.04
C GLU A 58 5.58 3.08 -10.65
N LYS A 59 6.64 3.11 -9.83
CA LYS A 59 6.57 2.65 -8.43
C LYS A 59 5.52 3.44 -7.64
N LEU A 60 5.46 4.75 -7.87
CA LEU A 60 4.48 5.63 -7.25
C LEU A 60 3.05 5.29 -7.69
N SER A 61 2.80 5.07 -8.98
CA SER A 61 1.47 4.71 -9.46
C SER A 61 1.01 3.38 -8.87
N GLN A 62 1.88 2.37 -8.85
CA GLN A 62 1.59 1.09 -8.21
C GLN A 62 1.29 1.24 -6.71
N ALA A 63 2.00 2.12 -6.00
CA ALA A 63 1.74 2.37 -4.58
C ALA A 63 0.38 3.07 -4.35
N LYS A 64 0.02 4.03 -5.21
CA LYS A 64 -1.30 4.69 -5.19
C LYS A 64 -2.42 3.70 -5.47
N GLU A 65 -2.29 2.90 -6.53
CA GLU A 65 -3.25 1.85 -6.88
C GLU A 65 -3.42 0.83 -5.76
N LYS A 66 -2.34 0.37 -5.13
CA LYS A 66 -2.42 -0.53 -3.97
C LYS A 66 -3.14 0.10 -2.79
N THR A 67 -2.90 1.39 -2.55
CA THR A 67 -3.55 2.13 -1.47
C THR A 67 -5.04 2.31 -1.74
N GLU A 68 -5.41 2.71 -2.96
CA GLU A 68 -6.79 2.82 -3.40
C GLU A 68 -7.51 1.47 -3.40
N ALA A 69 -6.88 0.42 -3.92
CA ALA A 69 -7.40 -0.95 -3.95
C ALA A 69 -7.47 -1.59 -2.56
N PHE A 70 -6.62 -1.15 -1.63
CA PHE A 70 -6.88 -1.36 -0.23
C PHE A 70 -8.19 -0.64 0.05
N PHE A 71 -8.22 0.71 0.16
CA PHE A 71 -9.37 1.50 0.63
C PHE A 71 -10.73 1.25 -0.04
N SER A 72 -10.78 0.78 -1.28
CA SER A 72 -12.02 0.46 -2.00
C SER A 72 -12.73 -0.81 -1.53
N ARG A 73 -12.05 -1.69 -0.78
CA ARG A 73 -12.68 -2.90 -0.23
C ARG A 73 -13.83 -2.54 0.71
N SER A 74 -15.00 -3.14 0.47
CA SER A 74 -16.14 -3.09 1.38
C SER A 74 -15.81 -3.78 2.70
N MET A 75 -16.27 -3.19 3.80
CA MET A 75 -16.19 -3.77 5.15
C MET A 75 -17.51 -4.37 5.62
N GLU A 76 -18.55 -4.31 4.77
CA GLU A 76 -19.87 -4.82 5.08
C GLU A 76 -19.98 -6.28 4.62
N ILE A 77 -20.59 -7.12 5.46
CA ILE A 77 -20.98 -8.49 5.13
C ILE A 77 -22.49 -8.53 5.12
N GLY A 78 -23.08 -8.75 3.95
CA GLY A 78 -24.51 -8.95 3.78
C GLY A 78 -25.01 -10.24 4.45
N PRO A 79 -26.30 -10.31 4.78
CA PRO A 79 -26.88 -11.47 5.48
C PRO A 79 -26.85 -12.77 4.66
N GLU A 80 -26.94 -12.67 3.33
CA GLU A 80 -26.96 -13.79 2.37
C GLU A 80 -25.58 -14.12 1.80
N GLU A 81 -24.52 -13.41 2.22
CA GLU A 81 -23.18 -13.65 1.71
C GLU A 81 -22.59 -14.96 2.27
N PRO A 82 -21.90 -15.75 1.43
CA PRO A 82 -21.25 -16.96 1.90
C PRO A 82 -20.17 -16.62 2.93
N ARG A 83 -20.23 -17.30 4.08
CA ARG A 83 -19.30 -17.09 5.20
C ARG A 83 -18.59 -18.38 5.58
N VAL A 84 -17.35 -18.25 6.00
CA VAL A 84 -16.52 -19.37 6.47
C VAL A 84 -16.09 -19.09 7.91
N ALA A 85 -16.20 -20.10 8.77
CA ALA A 85 -15.71 -20.02 10.14
C ALA A 85 -14.18 -20.11 10.15
N ILE A 86 -13.51 -19.05 10.60
CA ILE A 86 -12.04 -19.00 10.67
C ILE A 86 -11.54 -19.42 12.06
N LYS A 87 -12.27 -19.06 13.13
CA LYS A 87 -11.90 -19.38 14.52
C LYS A 87 -13.12 -19.43 15.43
N GLY A 88 -13.24 -20.49 16.22
CA GLY A 88 -14.19 -20.60 17.33
C GLY A 88 -13.53 -20.33 18.68
N GLY A 89 -14.30 -19.90 19.68
CA GLY A 89 -13.80 -19.66 21.03
C GLY A 89 -14.70 -18.77 21.87
N LYS A 90 -14.23 -18.40 23.06
CA LYS A 90 -14.94 -17.48 23.96
C LYS A 90 -14.92 -16.07 23.39
N LEU A 91 -16.02 -15.32 23.59
CA LEU A 91 -16.15 -13.96 23.05
C LEU A 91 -14.99 -13.04 23.44
N ARG A 92 -14.49 -13.15 24.68
CA ARG A 92 -13.34 -12.38 25.17
C ARG A 92 -12.10 -12.59 24.31
N ASP A 93 -11.87 -13.82 23.86
CA ASP A 93 -10.69 -14.20 23.08
C ASP A 93 -10.86 -13.86 21.60
N LEU A 94 -12.10 -13.73 21.11
CA LEU A 94 -12.42 -13.43 19.72
C LEU A 94 -12.39 -11.92 19.40
N LYS A 95 -12.68 -11.04 20.36
CA LYS A 95 -12.64 -9.58 20.14
C LYS A 95 -11.28 -9.06 19.61
N PRO A 96 -10.11 -9.49 20.13
CA PRO A 96 -8.82 -9.11 19.58
C PRO A 96 -8.64 -9.51 18.11
N TYR A 97 -9.17 -10.66 17.69
CA TYR A 97 -9.11 -11.10 16.30
C TYR A 97 -9.95 -10.20 15.40
N GLN A 98 -11.15 -9.81 15.84
CA GLN A 98 -11.99 -8.89 15.06
C GLN A 98 -11.29 -7.54 14.84
N LEU A 99 -10.60 -7.03 15.86
CA LEU A 99 -9.80 -5.80 15.74
C LEU A 99 -8.61 -5.98 14.78
N LEU A 100 -7.93 -7.13 14.84
CA LEU A 100 -6.81 -7.42 13.95
C LEU A 100 -7.27 -7.52 12.49
N LEU A 101 -8.36 -8.22 12.23
CA LEU A 101 -8.93 -8.36 10.89
C LEU A 101 -9.45 -7.02 10.36
N ALA A 102 -10.07 -6.19 11.21
CA ALA A 102 -10.50 -4.85 10.83
C ALA A 102 -9.32 -3.94 10.43
N LYS A 103 -8.15 -4.06 11.10
CA LYS A 103 -6.93 -3.31 10.72
C LYS A 103 -6.45 -3.66 9.31
N GLU A 104 -6.52 -4.94 8.96
CA GLU A 104 -6.17 -5.43 7.61
C GLU A 104 -7.31 -5.26 6.59
N ARG A 105 -8.40 -4.59 7.00
CA ARG A 105 -9.65 -4.40 6.23
C ARG A 105 -10.17 -5.71 5.63
N ILE A 106 -10.23 -6.73 6.51
CA ILE A 106 -10.88 -8.01 6.28
C ILE A 106 -12.22 -7.98 7.03
N PRO A 107 -13.37 -8.05 6.33
CA PRO A 107 -14.68 -8.08 6.97
C PRO A 107 -14.82 -9.33 7.84
N ALA A 108 -15.25 -9.14 9.10
CA ALA A 108 -15.42 -10.23 10.04
C ALA A 108 -16.61 -9.99 10.97
N LEU A 109 -17.45 -11.02 11.11
CA LEU A 109 -18.58 -11.05 12.04
C LEU A 109 -18.37 -12.13 13.09
N LEU A 110 -18.73 -11.82 14.34
CA LEU A 110 -18.80 -12.79 15.41
C LEU A 110 -20.22 -13.33 15.46
N THR A 111 -20.40 -14.60 15.08
CA THR A 111 -21.68 -15.30 15.14
C THR A 111 -21.65 -16.35 16.25
N GLY A 112 -22.81 -16.60 16.86
CA GLY A 112 -22.97 -17.77 17.74
C GLY A 112 -23.12 -19.03 16.89
N GLN A 113 -22.49 -20.14 17.30
CA GLN A 113 -22.87 -21.44 16.79
C GLN A 113 -24.22 -21.83 17.39
N GLU A 114 -25.14 -22.31 16.55
CA GLU A 114 -26.39 -22.92 16.98
C GLU A 114 -26.05 -24.15 17.85
N GLY A 115 -26.11 -23.99 19.17
CA GLY A 115 -25.95 -25.08 20.14
C GLY A 115 -25.10 -24.81 21.38
N ASP A 116 -24.25 -23.78 21.41
CA ASP A 116 -23.20 -23.69 22.46
C ASP A 116 -23.12 -22.36 23.24
N CYS A 117 -24.16 -21.53 23.18
CA CYS A 117 -24.24 -20.30 23.98
C CYS A 117 -24.76 -20.61 25.40
N ARG A 118 -23.93 -21.25 26.24
CA ARG A 118 -24.18 -21.30 27.69
C ARG A 118 -23.75 -19.97 28.31
N LYS A 119 -24.73 -19.21 28.80
CA LYS A 119 -24.52 -18.01 29.63
C LYS A 119 -23.63 -18.38 30.84
N GLY A 120 -22.50 -17.71 30.98
CA GLY A 120 -21.62 -17.75 32.14
C GLY A 120 -21.07 -16.35 32.40
#